data_AF-A0A662KS16-F1
#
_entry.id   AF-A0A662KS16-F1
#
_cell.length_a   1.000
_cell.length_b   1.000
_cell.length_c   1.000
_cell.angle_alpha   90.00
_cell.angle_beta   90.00
_cell.angle_gamma   90.00
#
_symmetry.space_group_name_H-M   'P 1'
#
loop_
_entity.id
_entity.type
_entity.pdbx_description
1 polymer ?
#
loop_
_entity_poly.entity_id
_entity_poly.type
_entity_poly.pdbx_seq_one_letter_code
_entity_poly.pdbx_strand_id
1 'polypeptide(L)'
;LEEHWYYPSDRKFELYAQEVATDLHYELLWYATSLLAHLIDSVRNTLMELSTRDYPEFELTISTPMGDLIIGGAGANIYQLQNAFLVFDLGGDDRYTGRIAATYHNLPVAIVIDLSGNDVYHSDLPAGLATGMFGVACLYDLHGDDRYEGSSHVLGAGYFGAGLLIDEHGNDMYRATKDIAEAAGIFGVGVLVDITGNDYYYVGAEGQGYGGPKGVGLLVDVTGNDSYESELDPHVFDRADYHTDYKYNATSSQGAGMGRRGDGDEGYSWSGGIGALLDFYGDDEYLAGSFSQGIGYWFGMGLLIDLHGDDTYKSIYFTQGSAAHFAIGVLWDVAGDDRHELFAQKGAALGFGWDCTVSLLYDSTGNDYYTADRISLGCAEVNSIAMFIELEGNDTYEFTGKLGLGATDARGPLRPEWDARQYLMPAFGLFYDAEGIDKYTQGVWDNNKVWFIPDSTRWKALPPHKRGIGIDLE
;
A
#
# COMPACT_ATOMS: atom_id res chain seq x y z
N LEU A 1 21.09 1.63 10.20
CA LEU A 1 19.92 1.76 9.30
C LEU A 1 19.27 0.40 9.01
N GLU A 2 20.03 -0.71 9.02
CA GLU A 2 19.56 -2.02 8.53
C GLU A 2 18.72 -2.90 9.49
N GLU A 3 18.59 -2.60 10.80
CA GLU A 3 18.00 -3.59 11.74
C GLU A 3 16.73 -3.20 12.50
N HIS A 4 16.25 -1.94 12.51
CA HIS A 4 15.09 -1.57 13.34
C HIS A 4 14.24 -0.42 12.77
N TRP A 5 13.19 -0.73 11.99
CA TRP A 5 12.21 0.25 11.49
C TRP A 5 10.77 -0.21 11.78
N TYR A 6 10.36 -0.24 13.05
CA TYR A 6 9.00 -0.65 13.44
C TYR A 6 8.13 0.56 13.81
N TYR A 7 6.87 0.61 13.32
CA TYR A 7 5.72 1.45 13.73
C TYR A 7 5.91 2.98 13.92
N PRO A 8 5.08 3.87 13.33
CA PRO A 8 5.40 5.31 13.25
C PRO A 8 5.46 6.08 14.59
N SER A 9 4.88 5.58 15.70
CA SER A 9 5.00 6.21 17.04
C SER A 9 6.21 5.74 17.84
N ASP A 10 6.69 4.51 17.64
CA ASP A 10 7.68 3.89 18.55
C ASP A 10 9.11 3.95 17.99
N ARG A 11 9.30 4.54 16.80
CA ARG A 11 10.62 4.80 16.21
C ARG A 11 11.34 5.87 17.00
N LYS A 12 12.48 5.53 17.62
CA LYS A 12 13.46 6.56 18.00
C LYS A 12 13.85 7.34 16.76
N PHE A 13 13.77 8.66 16.84
CA PHE A 13 14.28 9.54 15.82
C PHE A 13 15.77 9.27 15.57
N GLU A 14 16.09 8.92 14.33
CA GLU A 14 17.46 8.69 13.88
C GLU A 14 17.98 9.93 13.15
N LEU A 15 18.85 10.69 13.81
CA LEU A 15 19.43 11.91 13.24
C LEU A 15 20.16 11.63 11.92
N TYR A 16 20.86 10.50 11.80
CA TYR A 16 21.56 10.12 10.58
C TYR A 16 20.63 9.91 9.39
N ALA A 17 19.43 9.35 9.60
CA ALA A 17 18.44 9.20 8.54
C ALA A 17 17.97 10.56 8.03
N GLN A 18 17.77 11.54 8.92
CA GLN A 18 17.45 12.91 8.55
C GLN A 18 18.58 13.58 7.76
N GLU A 19 19.84 13.43 8.20
CA GLU A 19 21.00 14.00 7.51
C GLU A 19 21.10 13.45 6.08
N VAL A 20 21.05 12.13 5.93
CA VAL A 20 21.07 11.46 4.63
C VAL A 20 19.89 11.89 3.75
N ALA A 21 18.67 11.94 4.31
CA ALA A 21 17.49 12.41 3.58
C ALA A 21 17.58 13.87 3.13
N THR A 22 18.40 14.69 3.79
CA THR A 22 18.61 16.11 3.47
C THR A 22 19.67 16.28 2.39
N ASP A 23 20.67 15.40 2.38
CA ASP A 23 21.77 15.42 1.40
C ASP A 23 21.42 14.68 0.10
N LEU A 24 20.34 13.90 0.07
CA LEU A 24 19.89 13.18 -1.12
C LEU A 24 19.43 14.15 -2.22
N HIS A 25 19.99 14.01 -3.41
CA HIS A 25 19.56 14.73 -4.61
C HIS A 25 18.37 14.01 -5.26
N TYR A 26 17.17 14.22 -4.71
CA TYR A 26 15.96 13.53 -5.17
C TYR A 26 15.70 13.73 -6.66
N GLU A 27 16.01 14.88 -7.24
CA GLU A 27 15.80 15.16 -8.66
C GLU A 27 16.63 14.23 -9.56
N LEU A 28 17.87 13.93 -9.15
CA LEU A 28 18.73 12.99 -9.87
C LEU A 28 18.26 11.55 -9.68
N LEU A 29 17.79 11.20 -8.48
CA LEU A 29 17.23 9.88 -8.21
C LEU A 29 15.98 9.62 -9.06
N TRP A 30 15.03 10.56 -9.08
CA TRP A 30 13.81 10.45 -9.90
C TRP A 30 14.12 10.39 -11.40
N TYR A 31 15.09 11.20 -11.86
CA TYR A 31 15.53 11.15 -13.24
C TYR A 31 16.16 9.80 -13.60
N ALA A 32 17.03 9.25 -12.75
CA ALA A 32 17.63 7.94 -12.96
C ALA A 32 16.58 6.81 -12.95
N THR A 33 15.60 6.89 -12.04
CA THR A 33 14.47 5.95 -11.95
C THR A 33 13.65 5.97 -13.24
N SER A 34 13.30 7.17 -13.71
CA SER A 34 12.53 7.35 -14.95
C SER A 34 13.29 6.87 -16.18
N LEU A 35 14.62 7.08 -16.23
CA LEU A 35 15.47 6.57 -17.29
C LEU A 35 15.50 5.04 -17.31
N LEU A 36 15.61 4.40 -16.14
CA LEU A 36 15.65 2.95 -16.04
C LEU A 36 14.32 2.33 -16.46
N ALA A 37 13.19 2.84 -15.94
CA ALA A 37 11.86 2.39 -16.35
C ALA A 37 11.63 2.57 -17.86
N HIS A 38 11.99 3.74 -18.42
CA HIS A 38 11.87 3.98 -19.85
C HIS A 38 12.78 3.08 -20.69
N LEU A 39 13.99 2.77 -20.19
CA LEU A 39 14.89 1.86 -20.87
C LEU A 39 14.28 0.46 -20.98
N ILE A 40 13.79 -0.10 -19.86
CA ILE A 40 13.16 -1.42 -19.82
C ILE A 40 11.96 -1.47 -20.78
N ASP A 41 11.04 -0.50 -20.69
CA ASP A 41 9.90 -0.40 -21.60
C ASP A 41 10.33 -0.32 -23.08
N SER A 42 11.37 0.47 -23.38
CA SER A 42 11.85 0.64 -24.77
C SER A 42 12.46 -0.64 -25.36
N VAL A 43 12.95 -1.57 -24.52
CA VAL A 43 13.54 -2.83 -24.96
C VAL A 43 12.62 -4.03 -24.77
N ARG A 44 11.48 -3.90 -24.10
CA ARG A 44 10.50 -4.97 -23.82
C ARG A 44 10.21 -5.87 -25.03
N ASN A 45 9.88 -5.28 -26.18
CA ASN A 45 9.65 -6.04 -27.43
C ASN A 45 10.89 -6.82 -27.89
N THR A 46 12.09 -6.29 -27.67
CA THR A 46 13.34 -6.99 -28.00
C THR A 46 13.59 -8.14 -27.03
N LEU A 47 13.28 -7.97 -25.74
CA LEU A 47 13.39 -9.04 -24.74
C LEU A 47 12.44 -10.20 -25.07
N MET A 48 11.18 -9.90 -25.40
CA MET A 48 10.20 -10.87 -25.90
C MET A 48 10.68 -11.59 -27.19
N GLU A 49 11.31 -10.88 -28.13
CA GLU A 49 11.90 -11.55 -29.30
C GLU A 49 13.09 -12.45 -28.94
N LEU A 50 13.85 -12.11 -27.89
CA LEU A 50 15.00 -12.89 -27.43
C LEU A 50 14.58 -14.15 -26.67
N SER A 51 13.51 -14.11 -25.87
CA SER A 51 13.01 -15.26 -25.10
C SER A 51 12.56 -16.43 -26.00
N THR A 52 12.14 -16.13 -27.23
CA THR A 52 11.71 -17.17 -28.20
C THR A 52 12.84 -17.94 -28.88
N ARG A 53 14.11 -17.68 -28.55
CA ARG A 53 15.28 -18.28 -29.21
C ARG A 53 15.87 -19.42 -28.40
N ASP A 54 16.46 -20.39 -29.11
CA ASP A 54 17.24 -21.45 -28.48
C ASP A 54 18.66 -20.98 -28.15
N TYR A 55 19.01 -20.97 -26.86
CA TYR A 55 20.37 -20.69 -26.40
C TYR A 55 21.05 -21.96 -25.86
N PRO A 56 22.37 -22.09 -26.03
CA PRO A 56 23.11 -23.15 -25.35
C PRO A 56 23.26 -22.82 -23.86
N GLU A 57 23.55 -23.84 -23.05
CA GLU A 57 24.00 -23.65 -21.67
C GLU A 57 25.38 -22.95 -21.66
N PHE A 58 25.49 -21.79 -21.02
CA PHE A 58 26.76 -21.13 -20.74
C PHE A 58 26.60 -20.12 -19.59
N GLU A 59 27.73 -19.64 -19.08
CA GLU A 59 27.77 -18.48 -18.22
C GLU A 59 29.00 -17.64 -18.60
N LEU A 60 28.82 -16.34 -18.75
CA LEU A 60 29.90 -15.40 -19.02
C LEU A 60 29.89 -14.28 -17.98
N THR A 61 30.97 -14.18 -17.20
CA THR A 61 31.18 -13.06 -16.28
C THR A 61 32.30 -12.14 -16.78
N ILE A 62 32.02 -10.84 -16.84
CA ILE A 62 32.96 -9.78 -17.21
C ILE A 62 33.03 -8.76 -16.08
N SER A 63 34.17 -8.68 -15.39
CA SER A 63 34.37 -7.66 -14.36
C SER A 63 34.64 -6.29 -14.97
N THR A 64 33.87 -5.29 -14.53
CA THR A 64 33.99 -3.90 -14.98
C THR A 64 34.18 -2.96 -13.78
N PRO A 65 34.57 -1.69 -14.00
CA PRO A 65 34.58 -0.70 -12.94
C PRO A 65 33.21 -0.40 -12.30
N MET A 66 32.11 -0.78 -12.95
CA MET A 66 30.75 -0.59 -12.42
C MET A 66 30.26 -1.78 -11.58
N GLY A 67 30.97 -2.91 -11.63
CA GLY A 67 30.50 -4.20 -11.13
C GLY A 67 30.69 -5.30 -12.16
N ASP A 68 30.26 -6.51 -11.83
CA ASP A 68 30.27 -7.63 -12.76
C ASP A 68 29.08 -7.53 -13.73
N LEU A 69 29.34 -7.80 -15.01
CA LEU A 69 28.34 -8.10 -16.04
C LEU A 69 28.29 -9.62 -16.18
N ILE A 70 27.13 -10.22 -15.97
CA ILE A 70 26.89 -11.67 -16.06
C ILE A 70 25.88 -11.92 -17.18
N ILE A 71 26.17 -12.90 -18.04
CA ILE A 71 25.25 -13.38 -19.07
C ILE A 71 25.05 -14.88 -18.89
N GLY A 72 23.81 -15.28 -18.62
CA GLY A 72 23.34 -16.67 -18.55
C GLY A 72 22.93 -17.20 -19.92
N GLY A 73 22.94 -18.51 -20.08
CA GLY A 73 22.33 -19.22 -21.21
C GLY A 73 21.19 -20.10 -20.69
N ALA A 74 20.47 -20.80 -21.57
CA ALA A 74 19.21 -21.51 -21.24
C ALA A 74 19.30 -22.73 -20.28
N GLY A 75 20.36 -22.84 -19.46
CA GLY A 75 20.55 -23.94 -18.51
C GLY A 75 20.02 -23.59 -17.13
N ALA A 76 19.87 -24.60 -16.26
CA ALA A 76 19.59 -24.32 -14.85
C ALA A 76 20.86 -23.82 -14.14
N ASN A 77 20.94 -22.52 -13.95
CA ASN A 77 22.02 -21.75 -13.38
C ASN A 77 21.82 -21.47 -11.88
N ILE A 78 22.93 -21.21 -11.19
CA ILE A 78 22.92 -20.80 -9.77
C ILE A 78 23.77 -19.53 -9.63
N TYR A 79 23.10 -18.41 -9.42
CA TYR A 79 23.72 -17.11 -9.25
C TYR A 79 23.93 -16.78 -7.78
N GLN A 80 25.18 -16.50 -7.41
CA GLN A 80 25.58 -16.02 -6.09
C GLN A 80 26.07 -14.58 -6.20
N LEU A 81 25.12 -13.64 -6.26
CA LEU A 81 25.37 -12.25 -6.60
C LEU A 81 25.87 -11.45 -5.40
N GLN A 82 26.92 -10.65 -5.62
CA GLN A 82 27.46 -9.74 -4.61
C GLN A 82 27.70 -8.34 -5.14
N ASN A 83 28.23 -8.23 -6.37
CA ASN A 83 28.65 -6.97 -6.98
C ASN A 83 28.29 -6.91 -8.48
N ALA A 84 27.21 -7.58 -8.88
CA ALA A 84 26.74 -7.57 -10.25
C ALA A 84 25.96 -6.28 -10.52
N PHE A 85 26.38 -5.49 -11.51
CA PHE A 85 25.60 -4.31 -11.94
C PHE A 85 24.58 -4.68 -13.02
N LEU A 86 24.84 -5.76 -13.77
CA LEU A 86 23.92 -6.31 -14.76
C LEU A 86 24.05 -7.84 -14.80
N VAL A 87 22.94 -8.53 -14.60
CA VAL A 87 22.73 -9.93 -14.96
C VAL A 87 21.73 -9.96 -16.11
N PHE A 88 22.07 -10.67 -17.18
CA PHE A 88 21.20 -10.89 -18.32
C PHE A 88 21.11 -12.38 -18.57
N ASP A 89 20.07 -13.00 -18.03
CA ASP A 89 19.79 -14.40 -18.24
C ASP A 89 18.92 -14.59 -19.49
N LEU A 90 19.21 -15.65 -20.22
CA LEU A 90 18.53 -16.02 -21.46
C LEU A 90 17.54 -17.16 -21.23
N GLY A 91 17.48 -17.70 -20.01
CA GLY A 91 16.44 -18.55 -19.47
C GLY A 91 16.94 -19.81 -18.77
N GLY A 92 16.02 -20.69 -18.39
CA GLY A 92 16.30 -21.90 -17.61
C GLY A 92 15.69 -21.78 -16.21
N ASP A 93 15.47 -22.89 -15.51
CA ASP A 93 14.94 -22.85 -14.14
C ASP A 93 16.07 -22.53 -13.15
N ASP A 94 16.18 -21.27 -12.77
CA ASP A 94 17.35 -20.69 -12.13
C ASP A 94 17.19 -20.42 -10.64
N ARG A 95 18.33 -20.25 -9.98
CA ARG A 95 18.37 -19.85 -8.57
C ARG A 95 19.29 -18.67 -8.35
N TYR A 96 18.71 -17.56 -7.92
CA TYR A 96 19.41 -16.34 -7.58
C TYR A 96 19.52 -16.20 -6.06
N THR A 97 20.71 -15.82 -5.59
CA THR A 97 20.98 -15.56 -4.18
C THR A 97 21.92 -14.36 -3.97
N GLY A 98 21.87 -13.76 -2.78
CA GLY A 98 22.74 -12.65 -2.41
C GLY A 98 22.11 -11.29 -2.71
N ARG A 99 22.84 -10.40 -3.39
CA ARG A 99 22.34 -9.08 -3.81
C ARG A 99 21.78 -9.15 -5.23
N ILE A 100 20.50 -9.46 -5.32
CA ILE A 100 19.77 -9.65 -6.58
C ILE A 100 19.12 -8.32 -6.94
N ALA A 101 19.59 -7.67 -8.03
CA ALA A 101 19.13 -6.33 -8.40
C ALA A 101 19.05 -5.38 -7.18
N ALA A 102 20.11 -5.32 -6.39
CA ALA A 102 20.11 -4.59 -5.12
C ALA A 102 21.33 -3.67 -5.00
N THR A 103 21.09 -2.37 -4.91
CA THR A 103 22.17 -1.37 -4.84
C THR A 103 22.68 -1.19 -3.42
N TYR A 104 23.88 -0.60 -3.31
CA TYR A 104 24.44 -0.11 -2.06
C TYR A 104 25.48 0.98 -2.36
N HIS A 105 26.14 1.51 -1.34
CA HIS A 105 27.05 2.67 -1.48
C HIS A 105 28.17 2.56 -2.54
N ASN A 106 28.61 1.35 -2.95
CA ASN A 106 29.61 1.17 -4.02
C ASN A 106 29.04 0.58 -5.32
N LEU A 107 27.74 0.29 -5.37
CA LEU A 107 27.05 -0.27 -6.53
C LEU A 107 25.75 0.53 -6.74
N PRO A 108 25.82 1.70 -7.39
CA PRO A 108 24.68 2.62 -7.50
C PRO A 108 23.64 2.19 -8.54
N VAL A 109 23.95 1.19 -9.37
CA VAL A 109 23.05 0.60 -10.36
C VAL A 109 23.19 -0.92 -10.29
N ALA A 110 22.07 -1.64 -10.18
CA ALA A 110 22.02 -3.10 -10.18
C ALA A 110 20.79 -3.58 -10.94
N ILE A 111 21.00 -4.35 -12.00
CA ILE A 111 19.93 -4.81 -12.90
C ILE A 111 20.02 -6.32 -13.04
N VAL A 112 18.88 -7.00 -12.94
CA VAL A 112 18.71 -8.41 -13.32
C VAL A 112 17.60 -8.44 -14.36
N ILE A 113 17.85 -9.11 -15.47
CA ILE A 113 16.86 -9.42 -16.51
C ILE A 113 16.91 -10.93 -16.71
N ASP A 114 15.80 -11.62 -16.44
CA ASP A 114 15.57 -12.99 -16.90
C ASP A 114 14.54 -13.00 -18.03
N LEU A 115 14.63 -13.99 -18.92
CA LEU A 115 13.78 -14.10 -20.10
C LEU A 115 12.81 -15.28 -20.07
N SER A 116 13.09 -16.32 -19.29
CA SER A 116 12.20 -17.46 -19.15
C SER A 116 12.71 -18.48 -18.13
N GLY A 117 11.84 -19.04 -17.31
CA GLY A 117 12.20 -20.13 -16.41
C GLY A 117 11.24 -20.16 -15.25
N ASN A 118 11.20 -21.25 -14.49
CA ASN A 118 10.53 -21.22 -13.19
C ASN A 118 11.59 -21.01 -12.10
N ASP A 119 11.80 -19.74 -11.76
CA ASP A 119 12.95 -19.23 -11.05
C ASP A 119 12.72 -19.03 -9.56
N VAL A 120 13.83 -19.06 -8.81
CA VAL A 120 13.84 -18.77 -7.38
C VAL A 120 14.80 -17.64 -7.08
N TYR A 121 14.24 -16.48 -6.74
CA TYR A 121 14.96 -15.31 -6.27
C TYR A 121 14.94 -15.27 -4.74
N HIS A 122 16.05 -15.65 -4.10
CA HIS A 122 16.12 -15.76 -2.64
C HIS A 122 17.22 -14.89 -2.01
N SER A 123 16.84 -13.89 -1.21
CA SER A 123 17.81 -13.09 -0.44
C SER A 123 17.52 -13.05 1.07
N ASP A 124 18.43 -13.59 1.85
CA ASP A 124 18.46 -13.42 3.32
C ASP A 124 19.02 -12.05 3.75
N LEU A 125 19.58 -11.27 2.81
CA LEU A 125 20.15 -9.95 3.11
C LEU A 125 19.02 -8.90 3.20
N PRO A 126 19.03 -8.03 4.24
CA PRO A 126 18.23 -6.81 4.23
C PRO A 126 18.59 -5.97 3.01
N ALA A 127 17.59 -5.40 2.35
CA ALA A 127 17.79 -4.64 1.11
C ALA A 127 18.56 -5.42 0.02
N GLY A 128 18.28 -6.72 -0.11
CA GLY A 128 19.05 -7.63 -0.97
C GLY A 128 18.34 -8.12 -2.23
N LEU A 129 17.07 -7.81 -2.45
CA LEU A 129 16.30 -8.28 -3.60
C LEU A 129 15.45 -7.14 -4.17
N ALA A 130 15.75 -6.75 -5.41
CA ALA A 130 15.06 -5.68 -6.14
C ALA A 130 14.97 -4.38 -5.31
N THR A 131 16.09 -3.97 -4.69
CA THR A 131 16.12 -2.85 -3.74
C THR A 131 17.01 -1.71 -4.21
N GLY A 132 16.46 -0.50 -4.26
CA GLY A 132 17.23 0.73 -4.41
C GLY A 132 17.68 1.29 -3.07
N MET A 133 18.90 0.96 -2.65
CA MET A 133 19.57 1.61 -1.53
C MET A 133 20.65 2.58 -2.04
N PHE A 134 20.43 3.89 -1.90
CA PHE A 134 21.32 4.96 -2.41
C PHE A 134 21.64 4.87 -3.91
N GLY A 135 20.77 4.23 -4.68
CA GLY A 135 20.95 3.94 -6.10
C GLY A 135 19.64 3.56 -6.76
N VAL A 136 19.71 3.07 -8.00
CA VAL A 136 18.56 2.56 -8.76
C VAL A 136 18.75 1.09 -9.09
N ALA A 137 17.74 0.27 -8.84
CA ALA A 137 17.79 -1.16 -9.06
C ALA A 137 16.55 -1.65 -9.80
N CYS A 138 16.69 -2.65 -10.66
CA CYS A 138 15.59 -3.24 -11.40
C CYS A 138 15.78 -4.75 -11.53
N LEU A 139 14.81 -5.52 -11.06
CA LEU A 139 14.61 -6.90 -11.47
C LEU A 139 13.49 -6.88 -12.51
N TYR A 140 13.76 -7.45 -13.68
CA TYR A 140 12.77 -7.67 -14.73
C TYR A 140 12.76 -9.16 -15.04
N ASP A 141 11.66 -9.82 -14.74
CA ASP A 141 11.36 -11.17 -15.18
C ASP A 141 10.34 -11.11 -16.31
N LEU A 142 10.40 -12.05 -17.25
CA LEU A 142 9.56 -12.06 -18.43
C LEU A 142 8.59 -13.25 -18.47
N HIS A 143 8.98 -14.43 -18.03
CA HIS A 143 8.18 -15.64 -18.20
C HIS A 143 8.55 -16.65 -17.12
N GLY A 144 7.59 -17.11 -16.35
CA GLY A 144 7.87 -18.15 -15.38
C GLY A 144 6.66 -18.54 -14.56
N ASP A 145 6.86 -19.41 -13.58
CA ASP A 145 6.03 -19.35 -12.37
C ASP A 145 7.06 -19.26 -11.24
N ASP A 146 7.27 -18.07 -10.72
CA ASP A 146 8.47 -17.65 -10.02
C ASP A 146 8.24 -17.44 -8.52
N ARG A 147 9.35 -17.50 -7.79
CA ARG A 147 9.35 -17.29 -6.35
C ARG A 147 10.34 -16.22 -5.94
N TYR A 148 9.79 -15.08 -5.54
CA TYR A 148 10.50 -13.94 -4.99
C TYR A 148 10.45 -13.95 -3.47
N GLU A 149 11.51 -14.44 -2.83
CA GLU A 149 11.62 -14.48 -1.37
C GLU A 149 12.76 -13.60 -0.85
N GLY A 150 12.43 -12.64 0.00
CA GLY A 150 13.41 -11.74 0.59
C GLY A 150 13.24 -11.53 2.09
N SER A 151 14.22 -10.86 2.71
CA SER A 151 14.16 -10.49 4.12
C SER A 151 13.30 -9.24 4.37
N SER A 152 13.92 -8.10 4.72
CA SER A 152 13.28 -6.78 4.90
C SER A 152 13.85 -5.80 3.88
N HIS A 153 13.07 -4.80 3.51
CA HIS A 153 13.34 -3.78 2.50
C HIS A 153 13.62 -4.38 1.11
N VAL A 154 12.80 -5.33 0.67
CA VAL A 154 12.98 -6.14 -0.55
C VAL A 154 11.78 -6.03 -1.49
N LEU A 155 11.84 -6.68 -2.65
CA LEU A 155 10.72 -6.84 -3.60
C LEU A 155 10.26 -5.49 -4.15
N GLY A 156 11.15 -4.81 -4.88
CA GLY A 156 10.86 -3.51 -5.47
C GLY A 156 10.96 -2.35 -4.47
N ALA A 157 11.62 -2.51 -3.32
CA ALA A 157 11.66 -1.47 -2.29
C ALA A 157 12.64 -0.32 -2.62
N GLY A 158 12.24 0.91 -2.31
CA GLY A 158 13.08 2.11 -2.39
C GLY A 158 13.45 2.63 -1.01
N TYR A 159 14.73 2.50 -0.64
CA TYR A 159 15.23 2.95 0.66
C TYR A 159 16.35 3.98 0.47
N PHE A 160 16.01 5.28 0.47
CA PHE A 160 16.87 6.36 0.00
C PHE A 160 17.38 6.20 -1.46
N GLY A 161 16.68 5.38 -2.23
CA GLY A 161 16.98 5.04 -3.62
C GLY A 161 15.70 4.63 -4.34
N ALA A 162 15.82 3.97 -5.48
CA ALA A 162 14.68 3.44 -6.22
C ALA A 162 14.83 1.95 -6.55
N GLY A 163 13.88 1.14 -6.11
CA GLY A 163 13.80 -0.28 -6.44
C GLY A 163 12.62 -0.53 -7.36
N LEU A 164 12.85 -1.34 -8.39
CA LEU A 164 11.82 -1.81 -9.31
C LEU A 164 11.89 -3.33 -9.35
N LEU A 165 10.73 -3.98 -9.21
CA LEU A 165 10.51 -5.37 -9.59
C LEU A 165 9.39 -5.36 -10.62
N ILE A 166 9.64 -5.97 -11.77
CA ILE A 166 8.67 -6.09 -12.85
C ILE A 166 8.63 -7.56 -13.24
N ASP A 167 7.49 -8.20 -13.06
CA ASP A 167 7.14 -9.49 -13.64
C ASP A 167 6.15 -9.26 -14.77
N GLU A 168 6.19 -10.09 -15.81
CA GLU A 168 5.36 -9.96 -16.99
C GLU A 168 4.36 -11.11 -17.15
N HIS A 169 4.72 -12.31 -16.70
CA HIS A 169 3.97 -13.52 -16.97
C HIS A 169 4.31 -14.63 -15.97
N GLY A 170 3.31 -15.06 -15.20
CA GLY A 170 3.45 -16.29 -14.43
C GLY A 170 2.29 -16.58 -13.52
N ASN A 171 2.47 -17.45 -12.53
CA ASN A 171 1.68 -17.43 -11.31
C ASN A 171 2.70 -17.43 -10.17
N ASP A 172 2.82 -16.29 -9.52
CA ASP A 172 4.03 -15.91 -8.83
C ASP A 172 3.82 -15.80 -7.32
N MET A 173 4.92 -15.95 -6.60
CA MET A 173 4.94 -15.79 -5.15
C MET A 173 5.87 -14.65 -4.76
N TYR A 174 5.30 -13.60 -4.19
CA TYR A 174 6.01 -12.49 -3.57
C TYR A 174 5.96 -12.64 -2.06
N ARG A 175 7.12 -12.86 -1.44
CA ARG A 175 7.18 -13.14 0.00
C ARG A 175 8.32 -12.42 0.70
N ALA A 176 7.95 -11.57 1.64
CA ALA A 176 8.86 -11.07 2.66
C ALA A 176 8.87 -11.97 3.90
N THR A 177 10.04 -12.33 4.38
CA THR A 177 10.21 -13.01 5.68
C THR A 177 10.22 -12.04 6.86
N LYS A 178 10.18 -10.72 6.58
CA LYS A 178 10.18 -9.62 7.55
C LYS A 178 9.12 -8.56 7.20
N ASP A 179 9.27 -7.40 7.82
CA ASP A 179 8.24 -6.38 7.99
C ASP A 179 8.10 -5.39 6.84
N ILE A 180 9.12 -5.15 6.02
CA ILE A 180 9.09 -4.12 4.97
C ILE A 180 9.39 -4.76 3.60
N ALA A 181 8.51 -4.62 2.62
CA ALA A 181 8.72 -5.18 1.27
C ALA A 181 7.71 -4.66 0.23
N GLU A 182 7.66 -5.28 -0.94
CA GLU A 182 6.56 -5.20 -1.92
C GLU A 182 6.23 -3.75 -2.28
N ALA A 183 7.17 -3.13 -3.01
CA ALA A 183 7.13 -1.74 -3.41
C ALA A 183 7.18 -0.71 -2.27
N ALA A 184 7.64 -1.06 -1.07
CA ALA A 184 7.79 -0.08 0.02
C ALA A 184 8.78 1.06 -0.35
N GLY A 185 8.31 2.31 -0.27
CA GLY A 185 9.11 3.52 -0.47
C GLY A 185 9.34 4.27 0.83
N ILE A 186 10.61 4.48 1.21
CA ILE A 186 11.02 5.22 2.41
C ILE A 186 12.19 6.14 2.02
N PHE A 187 11.95 7.46 2.03
CA PHE A 187 12.86 8.46 1.44
C PHE A 187 13.29 8.14 -0.01
N GLY A 188 12.51 7.31 -0.69
CA GLY A 188 12.84 6.70 -1.97
C GLY A 188 11.58 6.26 -2.72
N VAL A 189 11.77 5.55 -3.82
CA VAL A 189 10.69 5.08 -4.71
C VAL A 189 10.72 3.56 -4.76
N GLY A 190 9.67 2.91 -4.28
CA GLY A 190 9.47 1.48 -4.47
C GLY A 190 8.41 1.22 -5.52
N VAL A 191 8.69 0.29 -6.44
CA VAL A 191 7.77 -0.13 -7.50
C VAL A 191 7.80 -1.65 -7.63
N LEU A 192 6.63 -2.25 -7.62
CA LEU A 192 6.38 -3.64 -8.02
C LEU A 192 5.30 -3.61 -9.08
N VAL A 193 5.55 -4.22 -10.23
CA VAL A 193 4.57 -4.40 -11.29
C VAL A 193 4.47 -5.88 -11.61
N ASP A 194 3.28 -6.44 -11.50
CA ASP A 194 2.91 -7.70 -12.11
C ASP A 194 1.96 -7.40 -13.29
N ILE A 195 2.02 -8.19 -14.36
CA ILE A 195 1.22 -7.98 -15.56
C ILE A 195 0.19 -9.09 -15.78
N THR A 196 0.53 -10.35 -15.52
CA THR A 196 -0.42 -11.45 -15.67
C THR A 196 -0.07 -12.58 -14.73
N GLY A 197 -1.05 -13.04 -13.96
CA GLY A 197 -0.89 -14.28 -13.22
C GLY A 197 -2.06 -14.64 -12.34
N ASN A 198 -1.81 -15.46 -11.33
CA ASN A 198 -2.70 -15.60 -10.18
C ASN A 198 -1.76 -15.69 -8.99
N ASP A 199 -1.56 -14.56 -8.37
CA ASP A 199 -0.34 -14.26 -7.64
C ASP A 199 -0.62 -14.15 -6.15
N TYR A 200 0.42 -14.48 -5.39
CA TYR A 200 0.34 -14.48 -3.93
C TYR A 200 1.37 -13.53 -3.34
N TYR A 201 0.86 -12.50 -2.68
CA TYR A 201 1.65 -11.46 -2.02
C TYR A 201 1.58 -11.64 -0.51
N TYR A 202 2.74 -11.69 0.16
CA TYR A 202 2.83 -11.81 1.60
C TYR A 202 3.88 -10.90 2.21
N VAL A 203 3.41 -9.96 3.03
CA VAL A 203 4.27 -9.07 3.82
C VAL A 203 3.94 -9.10 5.30
N GLY A 204 4.97 -8.91 6.13
CA GLY A 204 4.78 -8.86 7.58
C GLY A 204 4.12 -7.57 8.09
N ALA A 205 4.37 -6.45 7.43
CA ALA A 205 3.77 -5.17 7.78
C ALA A 205 3.83 -4.18 6.60
N GLU A 206 4.80 -3.29 6.57
CA GLU A 206 4.92 -2.13 5.69
C GLU A 206 5.29 -2.54 4.26
N GLY A 207 4.29 -2.90 3.45
CA GLY A 207 4.48 -3.25 2.05
C GLY A 207 3.19 -3.19 1.24
N GLN A 208 3.19 -3.84 0.09
CA GLN A 208 2.08 -3.84 -0.87
C GLN A 208 1.73 -2.41 -1.27
N GLY A 209 2.73 -1.68 -1.79
CA GLY A 209 2.57 -0.27 -2.17
C GLY A 209 2.66 0.72 -0.99
N TYR A 210 3.50 0.43 0.01
CA TYR A 210 3.64 1.28 1.19
C TYR A 210 4.45 2.58 0.94
N GLY A 211 3.87 3.73 1.27
CA GLY A 211 4.50 5.05 1.22
C GLY A 211 4.92 5.57 2.59
N GLY A 212 6.13 5.25 3.03
CA GLY A 212 6.71 5.76 4.28
C GLY A 212 7.20 7.21 4.18
N PRO A 213 7.94 7.72 5.19
CA PRO A 213 8.37 9.11 5.23
C PRO A 213 9.04 9.60 3.93
N LYS A 214 8.45 10.65 3.31
CA LYS A 214 8.87 11.20 2.00
C LYS A 214 9.06 10.18 0.87
N GLY A 215 8.50 8.98 1.01
CA GLY A 215 8.63 7.91 0.03
C GLY A 215 7.45 7.85 -0.93
N VAL A 216 7.62 7.10 -2.00
CA VAL A 216 6.55 6.68 -2.89
C VAL A 216 6.63 5.16 -2.99
N GLY A 217 5.55 4.47 -2.61
CA GLY A 217 5.40 3.04 -2.86
C GLY A 217 4.26 2.80 -3.83
N LEU A 218 4.51 1.98 -4.85
CA LEU A 218 3.55 1.68 -5.92
C LEU A 218 3.59 0.19 -6.25
N LEU A 219 2.55 -0.53 -5.87
CA LEU A 219 2.27 -1.86 -6.39
C LEU A 219 1.22 -1.72 -7.50
N VAL A 220 1.48 -2.30 -8.66
CA VAL A 220 0.52 -2.41 -9.76
C VAL A 220 0.39 -3.88 -10.11
N ASP A 221 -0.80 -4.42 -10.00
CA ASP A 221 -1.19 -5.67 -10.62
C ASP A 221 -2.16 -5.36 -11.76
N VAL A 222 -2.09 -6.13 -12.84
CA VAL A 222 -2.84 -5.84 -14.06
C VAL A 222 -3.88 -6.90 -14.35
N THR A 223 -3.60 -8.19 -14.19
CA THR A 223 -4.63 -9.21 -14.35
C THR A 223 -4.29 -10.42 -13.51
N GLY A 224 -5.29 -10.96 -12.81
CA GLY A 224 -5.13 -12.24 -12.16
C GLY A 224 -6.32 -12.59 -11.30
N ASN A 225 -6.12 -13.47 -10.34
CA ASN A 225 -7.06 -13.71 -9.26
C ASN A 225 -6.18 -13.85 -8.03
N ASP A 226 -5.91 -12.71 -7.42
CA ASP A 226 -4.72 -12.48 -6.64
C ASP A 226 -5.04 -12.43 -5.15
N SER A 227 -4.02 -12.73 -4.35
CA SER A 227 -4.14 -12.81 -2.90
C SER A 227 -3.13 -11.92 -2.23
N TYR A 228 -3.61 -10.83 -1.63
CA TYR A 228 -2.81 -9.86 -0.90
C TYR A 228 -2.94 -10.11 0.60
N GLU A 229 -1.94 -10.78 1.18
CA GLU A 229 -1.93 -11.10 2.60
C GLU A 229 -0.92 -10.26 3.37
N SER A 230 -1.37 -9.65 4.46
CA SER A 230 -0.50 -9.09 5.48
C SER A 230 -0.65 -9.86 6.80
N GLU A 231 0.46 -10.17 7.46
CA GLU A 231 0.48 -10.98 8.68
C GLU A 231 -0.42 -10.39 9.78
N LEU A 232 -1.34 -11.20 10.31
CA LEU A 232 -2.31 -10.80 11.32
C LEU A 232 -1.83 -11.03 12.75
N ASP A 233 -1.01 -12.06 12.99
CA ASP A 233 -0.49 -12.40 14.31
C ASP A 233 0.59 -11.39 14.71
N PRO A 234 0.32 -10.52 15.71
CA PRO A 234 1.26 -9.49 16.10
C PRO A 234 2.55 -10.05 16.70
N HIS A 235 2.59 -11.32 17.10
CA HIS A 235 3.77 -11.95 17.68
C HIS A 235 4.82 -12.34 16.65
N VAL A 236 4.47 -12.43 15.37
CA VAL A 236 5.41 -12.80 14.30
C VAL A 236 6.42 -11.68 14.05
N PHE A 237 5.97 -10.41 14.13
CA PHE A 237 6.82 -9.23 13.92
C PHE A 237 6.90 -8.27 15.12
N ASP A 238 6.30 -8.62 16.25
CA ASP A 238 6.25 -7.80 17.49
C ASP A 238 5.60 -6.42 17.27
N ARG A 239 4.43 -6.41 16.62
CA ARG A 239 3.72 -5.21 16.14
C ARG A 239 2.25 -5.17 16.55
N ALA A 240 1.99 -5.45 17.82
CA ALA A 240 0.62 -5.48 18.33
C ALA A 240 -0.06 -4.10 18.34
N ASP A 241 -1.25 -4.00 17.73
CA ASP A 241 -2.04 -2.77 17.74
C ASP A 241 -2.87 -2.65 19.02
N TYR A 242 -2.71 -1.54 19.74
CA TYR A 242 -3.48 -1.27 20.95
C TYR A 242 -4.98 -1.05 20.67
N HIS A 243 -5.37 -0.65 19.46
CA HIS A 243 -6.80 -0.52 19.11
C HIS A 243 -7.53 -1.87 19.07
N THR A 244 -6.76 -2.94 18.89
CA THR A 244 -7.24 -4.32 18.79
C THR A 244 -6.96 -5.13 20.07
N ASP A 245 -6.84 -4.45 21.22
CA ASP A 245 -6.44 -5.04 22.50
C ASP A 245 -5.14 -5.85 22.37
N TYR A 246 -4.24 -5.43 21.48
CA TYR A 246 -2.97 -6.08 21.17
C TYR A 246 -3.10 -7.49 20.58
N LYS A 247 -4.23 -7.81 19.95
CA LYS A 247 -4.49 -9.15 19.36
C LYS A 247 -4.13 -9.27 17.90
N TYR A 248 -4.03 -8.15 17.19
CA TYR A 248 -3.75 -8.11 15.77
C TYR A 248 -2.63 -7.14 15.43
N ASN A 249 -1.93 -7.44 14.35
CA ASN A 249 -0.82 -6.67 13.83
C ASN A 249 -1.31 -5.33 13.24
N ALA A 250 -0.53 -4.27 13.45
CA ALA A 250 -0.66 -3.04 12.68
C ALA A 250 0.24 -3.11 11.44
N THR A 251 -0.37 -3.48 10.32
CA THR A 251 0.36 -3.87 9.11
C THR A 251 0.88 -2.65 8.36
N SER A 252 0.12 -1.56 8.18
CA SER A 252 0.61 -0.44 7.34
C SER A 252 0.87 -0.89 5.90
N SER A 253 -0.07 -1.66 5.33
CA SER A 253 0.03 -2.30 4.02
C SER A 253 -1.11 -1.92 3.06
N GLN A 254 -1.03 -2.40 1.82
CA GLN A 254 -2.08 -2.29 0.79
C GLN A 254 -2.38 -0.82 0.49
N GLY A 255 -1.38 -0.15 -0.09
CA GLY A 255 -1.50 1.26 -0.47
C GLY A 255 -1.48 2.24 0.69
N ALA A 256 -0.89 1.88 1.82
CA ALA A 256 -0.82 2.75 3.00
C ALA A 256 0.22 3.87 2.85
N GLY A 257 -0.17 5.13 3.11
CA GLY A 257 0.74 6.29 3.14
C GLY A 257 0.98 6.81 4.56
N MET A 258 2.12 6.49 5.17
CA MET A 258 2.39 6.73 6.60
C MET A 258 3.56 7.69 6.85
N GLY A 259 3.32 8.71 7.68
CA GLY A 259 4.36 9.57 8.24
C GLY A 259 4.84 9.15 9.61
N ARG A 260 6.03 9.64 9.98
CA ARG A 260 6.53 9.49 11.35
C ARG A 260 5.93 10.59 12.23
N ARG A 261 5.14 10.17 13.21
CA ARG A 261 4.56 11.05 14.23
C ARG A 261 5.40 11.01 15.51
N GLY A 262 6.16 12.07 15.77
CA GLY A 262 6.99 12.20 16.98
C GLY A 262 6.61 13.38 17.88
N ASP A 263 5.51 14.09 17.59
CA ASP A 263 5.05 15.25 18.36
C ASP A 263 4.66 14.91 19.81
N GLY A 264 4.19 13.68 20.06
CA GLY A 264 3.84 13.18 21.40
C GLY A 264 5.05 12.75 22.24
N ASP A 265 6.21 12.54 21.62
CA ASP A 265 7.39 11.90 22.22
C ASP A 265 8.60 12.85 22.20
N GLU A 266 9.53 12.70 21.24
CA GLU A 266 10.76 13.49 21.16
C GLU A 266 10.67 14.79 20.35
N GLY A 267 9.52 15.05 19.71
CA GLY A 267 9.25 16.26 18.92
C GLY A 267 9.74 16.21 17.47
N TYR A 268 10.27 15.09 16.99
CA TYR A 268 10.76 14.95 15.61
C TYR A 268 9.80 14.16 14.75
N SER A 269 9.21 14.82 13.76
CA SER A 269 8.22 14.24 12.86
C SER A 269 8.66 14.32 11.41
N TRP A 270 8.25 13.35 10.61
CA TRP A 270 8.41 13.35 9.15
C TRP A 270 7.06 13.16 8.50
N SER A 271 6.74 14.01 7.52
CA SER A 271 5.55 13.82 6.69
C SER A 271 5.60 12.46 5.99
N GLY A 272 4.44 11.82 5.89
CA GLY A 272 4.28 10.58 5.17
C GLY A 272 4.52 10.71 3.67
N GLY A 273 4.57 9.55 3.04
CA GLY A 273 4.72 9.39 1.61
C GLY A 273 3.39 9.19 0.91
N ILE A 274 3.49 8.77 -0.35
CA ILE A 274 2.36 8.30 -1.14
C ILE A 274 2.49 6.78 -1.23
N GLY A 275 1.48 6.06 -0.72
CA GLY A 275 1.34 4.62 -0.91
C GLY A 275 0.20 4.34 -1.88
N ALA A 276 0.41 3.41 -2.81
CA ALA A 276 -0.59 3.01 -3.79
C ALA A 276 -0.50 1.51 -4.08
N LEU A 277 -1.63 0.82 -3.97
CA LEU A 277 -1.88 -0.49 -4.58
C LEU A 277 -2.94 -0.26 -5.66
N LEU A 278 -2.61 -0.62 -6.89
CA LEU A 278 -3.50 -0.53 -8.05
C LEU A 278 -3.70 -1.95 -8.58
N ASP A 279 -4.92 -2.46 -8.51
CA ASP A 279 -5.34 -3.69 -9.17
C ASP A 279 -6.35 -3.33 -10.26
N PHE A 280 -6.26 -4.00 -11.41
CA PHE A 280 -7.04 -3.64 -12.59
C PHE A 280 -8.07 -4.69 -12.99
N TYR A 281 -7.82 -5.97 -12.76
CA TYR A 281 -8.73 -7.04 -13.18
C TYR A 281 -8.45 -8.31 -12.37
N GLY A 282 -9.47 -8.84 -11.73
CA GLY A 282 -9.38 -10.16 -11.13
C GLY A 282 -10.63 -10.57 -10.40
N ASP A 283 -10.56 -11.57 -9.53
CA ASP A 283 -11.45 -11.62 -8.37
C ASP A 283 -10.51 -11.86 -7.19
N ASP A 284 -10.32 -10.83 -6.37
CA ASP A 284 -9.13 -10.67 -5.54
C ASP A 284 -9.44 -10.69 -4.04
N GLU A 285 -8.49 -11.20 -3.26
CA GLU A 285 -8.60 -11.27 -1.80
C GLU A 285 -7.59 -10.35 -1.11
N TYR A 286 -8.08 -9.31 -0.45
CA TYR A 286 -7.27 -8.39 0.36
C TYR A 286 -7.43 -8.69 1.85
N LEU A 287 -6.38 -9.21 2.50
CA LEU A 287 -6.37 -9.48 3.93
C LEU A 287 -5.31 -8.66 4.65
N ALA A 288 -5.73 -7.76 5.54
CA ALA A 288 -4.80 -6.97 6.33
C ALA A 288 -5.27 -6.70 7.77
N GLY A 289 -4.30 -6.34 8.62
CA GLY A 289 -4.56 -5.90 9.98
C GLY A 289 -5.03 -4.44 10.04
N SER A 290 -4.58 -3.72 11.07
CA SER A 290 -4.89 -2.29 11.20
C SER A 290 -3.98 -1.41 10.35
N PHE A 291 -4.44 -0.18 10.06
CA PHE A 291 -3.71 0.79 9.24
C PHE A 291 -3.42 0.22 7.85
N SER A 292 -4.45 -0.15 7.09
CA SER A 292 -4.30 -0.84 5.81
C SER A 292 -5.28 -0.33 4.76
N GLN A 293 -5.17 -0.82 3.52
CA GLN A 293 -6.18 -0.64 2.47
C GLN A 293 -6.45 0.84 2.17
N GLY A 294 -5.47 1.52 1.59
CA GLY A 294 -5.57 2.92 1.18
C GLY A 294 -5.58 3.92 2.33
N ILE A 295 -5.05 3.54 3.51
CA ILE A 295 -5.02 4.41 4.69
C ILE A 295 -4.02 5.57 4.55
N GLY A 296 -4.42 6.77 4.97
CA GLY A 296 -3.51 7.88 5.21
C GLY A 296 -3.16 8.06 6.69
N TYR A 297 -1.89 8.29 7.03
CA TYR A 297 -1.49 8.63 8.40
C TYR A 297 -0.38 9.69 8.41
N TRP A 298 -0.55 10.72 9.24
CA TRP A 298 0.47 11.74 9.50
C TRP A 298 1.06 12.40 8.23
N PHE A 299 0.26 13.22 7.56
CA PHE A 299 0.58 13.87 6.28
C PHE A 299 0.89 12.91 5.11
N GLY A 300 0.66 11.60 5.28
CA GLY A 300 0.76 10.65 4.17
C GLY A 300 -0.54 10.57 3.35
N MET A 301 -0.42 9.98 2.17
CA MET A 301 -1.53 9.72 1.25
C MET A 301 -1.54 8.23 0.91
N GLY A 302 -2.63 7.54 1.26
CA GLY A 302 -2.84 6.15 0.88
C GLY A 302 -3.90 6.01 -0.21
N LEU A 303 -3.68 5.05 -1.11
CA LEU A 303 -4.54 4.73 -2.24
C LEU A 303 -4.63 3.20 -2.38
N LEU A 304 -5.83 2.65 -2.32
CA LEU A 304 -6.15 1.32 -2.85
C LEU A 304 -7.15 1.55 -3.97
N ILE A 305 -6.80 1.14 -5.19
CA ILE A 305 -7.67 1.28 -6.36
C ILE A 305 -7.81 -0.09 -6.98
N ASP A 306 -9.05 -0.58 -7.01
CA ASP A 306 -9.45 -1.77 -7.75
C ASP A 306 -10.40 -1.34 -8.88
N LEU A 307 -10.29 -1.97 -10.05
CA LEU A 307 -11.08 -1.59 -11.22
C LEU A 307 -12.16 -2.62 -11.60
N HIS A 308 -11.94 -3.90 -11.38
CA HIS A 308 -12.82 -4.95 -11.90
C HIS A 308 -12.61 -6.26 -11.15
N GLY A 309 -13.68 -6.85 -10.61
CA GLY A 309 -13.64 -8.19 -10.04
C GLY A 309 -14.77 -8.42 -9.06
N ASP A 310 -15.02 -9.65 -8.63
CA ASP A 310 -15.84 -9.88 -7.43
C ASP A 310 -14.90 -10.02 -6.20
N ASP A 311 -14.58 -8.90 -5.57
CA ASP A 311 -13.46 -8.77 -4.63
C ASP A 311 -13.87 -8.89 -3.16
N THR A 312 -12.87 -9.18 -2.32
CA THR A 312 -13.07 -9.28 -0.87
C THR A 312 -12.01 -8.52 -0.08
N TYR A 313 -12.45 -7.43 0.56
CA TYR A 313 -11.63 -6.58 1.42
C TYR A 313 -11.84 -6.92 2.90
N LYS A 314 -10.90 -7.66 3.50
CA LYS A 314 -10.91 -8.06 4.92
C LYS A 314 -9.91 -7.26 5.74
N SER A 315 -10.40 -6.51 6.72
CA SER A 315 -9.54 -5.74 7.62
C SER A 315 -10.17 -5.46 9.00
N ILE A 316 -9.46 -4.72 9.87
CA ILE A 316 -9.84 -4.59 11.29
C ILE A 316 -10.11 -3.14 11.69
N TYR A 317 -9.08 -2.30 11.68
CA TYR A 317 -9.15 -0.95 12.26
C TYR A 317 -8.31 0.06 11.48
N PHE A 318 -8.78 1.31 11.34
CA PHE A 318 -8.08 2.35 10.56
C PHE A 318 -7.76 1.87 9.14
N THR A 319 -8.79 1.58 8.35
CA THR A 319 -8.63 0.84 7.10
C THR A 319 -9.65 1.25 6.04
N GLN A 320 -9.53 0.76 4.82
CA GLN A 320 -10.44 0.98 3.69
C GLN A 320 -10.73 2.45 3.43
N GLY A 321 -9.73 3.15 2.89
CA GLY A 321 -9.82 4.56 2.50
C GLY A 321 -9.92 5.53 3.68
N SER A 322 -9.59 5.08 4.89
CA SER A 322 -9.61 5.92 6.08
C SER A 322 -8.37 6.81 6.20
N ALA A 323 -8.42 7.81 7.07
CA ALA A 323 -7.27 8.70 7.29
C ALA A 323 -7.17 9.20 8.73
N ALA A 324 -5.92 9.41 9.19
CA ALA A 324 -5.62 10.01 10.49
C ALA A 324 -4.50 11.08 10.42
N HIS A 325 -4.68 12.19 11.13
CA HIS A 325 -3.67 13.23 11.35
C HIS A 325 -3.16 13.92 10.07
N PHE A 326 -3.97 14.80 9.49
CA PHE A 326 -3.62 15.61 8.30
C PHE A 326 -3.33 14.80 7.04
N ALA A 327 -3.74 13.54 7.01
CA ALA A 327 -3.51 12.60 5.93
C ALA A 327 -4.69 12.52 4.95
N ILE A 328 -4.44 11.82 3.85
CA ILE A 328 -5.44 11.50 2.82
C ILE A 328 -5.52 9.98 2.69
N GLY A 329 -6.73 9.43 2.73
CA GLY A 329 -6.98 8.01 2.47
C GLY A 329 -8.03 7.83 1.40
N VAL A 330 -7.80 6.90 0.48
CA VAL A 330 -8.70 6.58 -0.62
C VAL A 330 -8.75 5.08 -0.82
N LEU A 331 -9.96 4.54 -0.82
CA LEU A 331 -10.28 3.27 -1.47
C LEU A 331 -11.21 3.62 -2.63
N TRP A 332 -10.85 3.20 -3.84
CA TRP A 332 -11.68 3.34 -5.02
C TRP A 332 -11.90 1.96 -5.61
N ASP A 333 -13.12 1.46 -5.49
CA ASP A 333 -13.62 0.28 -6.17
C ASP A 333 -14.51 0.69 -7.35
N VAL A 334 -14.35 0.05 -8.51
CA VAL A 334 -15.05 0.47 -9.73
C VAL A 334 -16.15 -0.49 -10.14
N ALA A 335 -15.96 -1.81 -10.01
CA ALA A 335 -16.94 -2.76 -10.51
C ALA A 335 -16.77 -4.14 -9.90
N GLY A 336 -17.88 -4.70 -9.38
CA GLY A 336 -17.88 -6.03 -8.79
C GLY A 336 -19.10 -6.29 -7.95
N ASP A 337 -19.42 -7.54 -7.61
CA ASP A 337 -20.29 -7.82 -6.46
C ASP A 337 -19.40 -8.02 -5.19
N ASP A 338 -18.98 -6.92 -4.57
CA ASP A 338 -17.85 -6.86 -3.64
C ASP A 338 -18.21 -7.05 -2.16
N ARG A 339 -17.20 -7.44 -1.38
CA ARG A 339 -17.32 -7.69 0.06
C ARG A 339 -16.34 -6.87 0.87
N HIS A 340 -16.85 -5.87 1.57
CA HIS A 340 -16.10 -5.10 2.55
C HIS A 340 -16.34 -5.61 3.97
N GLU A 341 -15.39 -6.41 4.47
CA GLU A 341 -15.51 -7.14 5.71
C GLU A 341 -14.57 -6.62 6.80
N LEU A 342 -15.14 -5.95 7.81
CA LEU A 342 -14.46 -5.76 9.06
C LEU A 342 -14.63 -6.98 9.97
N PHE A 343 -13.54 -7.48 10.54
CA PHE A 343 -13.57 -8.63 11.46
C PHE A 343 -13.01 -8.30 12.86
N ALA A 344 -13.29 -9.19 13.82
CA ALA A 344 -12.82 -9.11 15.21
C ALA A 344 -13.09 -7.76 15.91
N GLN A 345 -12.05 -7.09 16.43
CA GLN A 345 -12.17 -5.83 17.18
C GLN A 345 -12.14 -4.63 16.24
N LYS A 346 -13.27 -4.43 15.54
CA LYS A 346 -13.37 -3.57 14.37
C LYS A 346 -13.83 -2.12 14.59
N GLY A 347 -13.51 -1.24 13.64
CA GLY A 347 -14.01 0.14 13.52
C GLY A 347 -13.04 1.10 12.84
N ALA A 348 -13.38 2.40 12.72
CA ALA A 348 -12.52 3.39 12.06
C ALA A 348 -12.19 2.98 10.61
N ALA A 349 -13.22 2.73 9.80
CA ALA A 349 -13.05 2.16 8.47
C ALA A 349 -14.00 2.77 7.45
N LEU A 350 -13.90 2.33 6.18
CA LEU A 350 -14.85 2.64 5.11
C LEU A 350 -15.00 4.15 4.93
N GLY A 351 -13.90 4.80 4.57
CA GLY A 351 -13.85 6.25 4.37
C GLY A 351 -13.91 7.07 5.66
N PHE A 352 -13.42 6.56 6.79
CA PHE A 352 -13.41 7.29 8.08
C PHE A 352 -12.27 8.33 8.17
N GLY A 353 -12.57 9.52 8.72
CA GLY A 353 -11.59 10.60 8.88
C GLY A 353 -11.37 11.04 10.32
N TRP A 354 -10.10 11.12 10.76
CA TRP A 354 -9.70 11.60 12.09
C TRP A 354 -8.59 12.66 12.03
N ASP A 355 -8.84 13.82 12.63
CA ASP A 355 -7.81 14.84 12.89
C ASP A 355 -7.33 15.55 11.61
N CYS A 356 -8.22 16.38 11.04
CA CYS A 356 -7.97 17.24 9.88
C CYS A 356 -7.62 16.49 8.59
N THR A 357 -8.31 15.39 8.33
CA THR A 357 -8.04 14.50 7.18
C THR A 357 -9.04 14.67 6.04
N VAL A 358 -8.71 14.07 4.90
CA VAL A 358 -9.65 13.79 3.82
C VAL A 358 -9.68 12.26 3.61
N SER A 359 -10.85 11.65 3.73
CA SER A 359 -11.04 10.22 3.50
C SER A 359 -12.15 9.98 2.49
N LEU A 360 -11.93 9.02 1.60
CA LEU A 360 -12.87 8.62 0.56
C LEU A 360 -12.89 7.09 0.46
N LEU A 361 -14.08 6.51 0.57
CA LEU A 361 -14.39 5.25 -0.09
C LEU A 361 -15.35 5.58 -1.22
N TYR A 362 -15.00 5.19 -2.43
CA TYR A 362 -15.80 5.38 -3.63
C TYR A 362 -15.98 4.01 -4.29
N ASP A 363 -17.22 3.59 -4.38
CA ASP A 363 -17.68 2.39 -5.06
C ASP A 363 -18.60 2.83 -6.22
N SER A 364 -18.53 2.16 -7.37
CA SER A 364 -19.18 2.64 -8.59
C SER A 364 -20.29 1.74 -9.12
N THR A 365 -20.13 0.42 -9.11
CA THR A 365 -21.14 -0.51 -9.63
C THR A 365 -21.04 -1.87 -8.96
N GLY A 366 -22.15 -2.44 -8.53
CA GLY A 366 -22.11 -3.74 -7.88
C GLY A 366 -23.40 -4.17 -7.21
N ASN A 367 -23.35 -5.23 -6.42
CA ASN A 367 -24.33 -5.48 -5.36
C ASN A 367 -23.57 -5.85 -4.11
N ASP A 368 -23.17 -4.82 -3.37
CA ASP A 368 -22.06 -4.89 -2.46
C ASP A 368 -22.50 -5.17 -1.04
N TYR A 369 -21.56 -5.72 -0.28
CA TYR A 369 -21.77 -6.10 1.10
C TYR A 369 -20.78 -5.42 2.02
N TYR A 370 -21.26 -4.45 2.80
CA TYR A 370 -20.45 -3.70 3.74
C TYR A 370 -20.75 -4.09 5.18
N THR A 371 -19.75 -4.59 5.90
CA THR A 371 -19.81 -4.74 7.35
C THR A 371 -19.03 -3.64 8.04
N ALA A 372 -19.72 -2.87 8.88
CA ALA A 372 -19.17 -1.68 9.49
C ALA A 372 -19.42 -1.66 11.00
N ASP A 373 -18.50 -1.06 11.77
CA ASP A 373 -18.70 -0.88 13.21
C ASP A 373 -18.12 0.46 13.70
N ARG A 374 -18.52 0.85 14.92
CA ARG A 374 -18.07 2.05 15.65
C ARG A 374 -18.22 3.37 14.88
N ILE A 375 -17.18 3.74 14.15
CA ILE A 375 -16.93 4.99 13.40
C ILE A 375 -16.56 4.64 11.96
N SER A 376 -17.54 4.54 11.07
CA SER A 376 -17.34 4.02 9.71
C SER A 376 -18.32 4.62 8.69
N LEU A 377 -18.20 4.28 7.40
CA LEU A 377 -19.11 4.68 6.32
C LEU A 377 -19.20 6.20 6.20
N GLY A 378 -18.08 6.83 5.84
CA GLY A 378 -18.00 8.29 5.63
C GLY A 378 -18.13 9.10 6.92
N CYS A 379 -17.68 8.54 8.05
CA CYS A 379 -17.75 9.23 9.34
C CYS A 379 -16.58 10.21 9.52
N ALA A 380 -16.89 11.48 9.81
CA ALA A 380 -15.91 12.54 10.03
C ALA A 380 -15.77 12.94 11.50
N GLU A 381 -14.60 12.69 12.07
CA GLU A 381 -14.22 13.16 13.39
C GLU A 381 -13.06 14.16 13.35
N VAL A 382 -13.04 15.06 14.33
CA VAL A 382 -11.92 15.99 14.57
C VAL A 382 -11.54 16.81 13.34
N ASN A 383 -12.53 17.50 12.76
CA ASN A 383 -12.33 18.43 11.64
C ASN A 383 -11.89 17.77 10.32
N SER A 384 -12.37 16.56 10.06
CA SER A 384 -12.08 15.83 8.83
C SER A 384 -13.20 15.96 7.81
N ILE A 385 -12.88 15.72 6.54
CA ILE A 385 -13.84 15.48 5.47
C ILE A 385 -13.81 13.99 5.19
N ALA A 386 -14.94 13.30 5.38
CA ALA A 386 -15.07 11.87 5.24
C ALA A 386 -16.23 11.55 4.32
N MET A 387 -15.99 10.76 3.28
CA MET A 387 -16.96 10.45 2.25
C MET A 387 -16.99 8.94 2.03
N PHE A 388 -18.21 8.41 2.02
CA PHE A 388 -18.55 7.10 1.48
C PHE A 388 -19.54 7.36 0.36
N ILE A 389 -19.20 6.91 -0.85
CA ILE A 389 -19.96 7.11 -2.07
C ILE A 389 -20.11 5.73 -2.71
N GLU A 390 -21.34 5.27 -2.81
CA GLU A 390 -21.78 4.09 -3.59
C GLU A 390 -22.73 4.66 -4.67
N LEU A 391 -22.66 4.15 -5.91
CA LEU A 391 -23.39 4.71 -7.04
C LEU A 391 -24.43 3.80 -7.69
N GLU A 392 -24.21 2.49 -7.80
CA GLU A 392 -25.12 1.61 -8.54
C GLU A 392 -25.16 0.24 -7.88
N GLY A 393 -26.31 -0.18 -7.34
CA GLY A 393 -26.40 -1.55 -6.84
C GLY A 393 -27.68 -1.93 -6.13
N ASN A 394 -27.65 -3.05 -5.40
CA ASN A 394 -28.65 -3.35 -4.37
C ASN A 394 -27.92 -3.84 -3.14
N ASP A 395 -27.49 -2.89 -2.33
CA ASP A 395 -26.39 -3.13 -1.43
C ASP A 395 -26.89 -3.50 -0.05
N THR A 396 -25.96 -4.01 0.75
CA THR A 396 -26.26 -4.42 2.12
C THR A 396 -25.28 -3.77 3.08
N TYR A 397 -25.84 -2.90 3.92
CA TYR A 397 -25.11 -2.17 4.95
C TYR A 397 -25.35 -2.77 6.33
N GLU A 398 -24.39 -3.58 6.78
CA GLU A 398 -24.38 -4.13 8.13
C GLU A 398 -23.59 -3.27 9.12
N PHE A 399 -24.26 -2.25 9.69
CA PHE A 399 -23.64 -1.35 10.66
C PHE A 399 -24.14 -1.54 12.11
N THR A 400 -23.22 -1.80 13.04
CA THR A 400 -23.52 -1.97 14.48
C THR A 400 -23.05 -0.80 15.36
N GLY A 401 -22.43 0.22 14.77
CA GLY A 401 -21.88 1.37 15.49
C GLY A 401 -22.91 2.44 15.86
N LYS A 402 -22.40 3.56 16.41
CA LYS A 402 -23.22 4.73 16.80
C LYS A 402 -23.01 5.95 15.92
N LEU A 403 -21.83 6.07 15.32
CA LEU A 403 -21.43 7.19 14.48
C LEU A 403 -21.00 6.60 13.15
N GLY A 404 -21.86 6.65 12.15
CA GLY A 404 -21.54 6.19 10.81
C GLY A 404 -22.58 6.66 9.82
N LEU A 405 -22.47 6.22 8.57
CA LEU A 405 -23.36 6.62 7.48
C LEU A 405 -23.43 8.15 7.37
N GLY A 406 -22.26 8.76 7.15
CA GLY A 406 -22.11 10.20 6.96
C GLY A 406 -22.10 11.00 8.25
N ALA A 407 -21.92 10.34 9.41
CA ALA A 407 -21.93 11.03 10.70
C ALA A 407 -20.73 11.96 10.89
N THR A 408 -20.91 12.99 11.72
CA THR A 408 -19.80 13.77 12.28
C THR A 408 -19.86 13.86 13.81
N ASP A 409 -18.70 14.03 14.46
CA ASP A 409 -18.65 14.22 15.90
C ASP A 409 -19.33 15.52 16.35
N ALA A 410 -20.08 15.42 17.45
CA ALA A 410 -20.67 16.56 18.13
C ALA A 410 -19.78 16.94 19.34
N ARG A 411 -18.50 17.27 19.11
CA ARG A 411 -17.66 17.82 20.18
C ARG A 411 -18.30 19.12 20.71
N GLY A 412 -18.30 19.27 22.04
CA GLY A 412 -19.02 20.32 22.77
C GLY A 412 -18.56 21.75 22.46
N PRO A 413 -19.11 22.77 23.14
CA PRO A 413 -18.75 24.17 22.88
C PRO A 413 -17.27 24.46 23.11
N LEU A 414 -16.76 25.51 22.45
CA LEU A 414 -15.40 26.06 22.57
C LEU A 414 -14.91 26.04 24.03
N ARG A 415 -13.85 25.27 24.27
CA ARG A 415 -13.06 25.32 25.50
C ARG A 415 -11.81 26.17 25.25
N PRO A 416 -11.65 27.34 25.90
CA PRO A 416 -10.50 28.23 25.71
C PRO A 416 -9.14 27.58 25.98
N GLU A 417 -9.13 26.53 26.80
CA GLU A 417 -7.94 25.73 27.12
C GLU A 417 -7.50 24.79 25.97
N TRP A 418 -8.32 24.62 24.93
CA TRP A 418 -8.03 23.76 23.77
C TRP A 418 -7.74 24.61 22.53
N ASP A 419 -6.99 24.02 21.60
CA ASP A 419 -6.60 24.68 20.36
C ASP A 419 -7.82 25.15 19.56
N ALA A 420 -7.84 26.43 19.17
CA ALA A 420 -8.90 27.03 18.36
C ALA A 420 -9.14 26.26 17.05
N ARG A 421 -8.13 25.58 16.50
CA ARG A 421 -8.25 24.70 15.33
C ARG A 421 -9.31 23.62 15.52
N GLN A 422 -9.43 23.03 16.71
CA GLN A 422 -10.43 21.99 17.02
C GLN A 422 -11.89 22.47 16.92
N TYR A 423 -12.12 23.78 16.84
CA TYR A 423 -13.45 24.38 16.84
C TYR A 423 -13.72 25.32 15.68
N LEU A 424 -12.72 25.65 14.86
CA LEU A 424 -12.85 26.55 13.72
C LEU A 424 -12.79 25.82 12.37
N MET A 425 -12.21 24.62 12.34
CA MET A 425 -12.03 23.87 11.11
C MET A 425 -13.27 22.99 10.80
N PRO A 426 -13.68 22.89 9.53
CA PRO A 426 -14.85 22.12 9.15
C PRO A 426 -14.70 20.63 9.44
N ALA A 427 -15.80 19.98 9.81
CA ALA A 427 -15.95 18.54 9.81
C ALA A 427 -17.16 18.20 8.93
N PHE A 428 -16.95 17.37 7.91
CA PHE A 428 -18.00 16.99 6.98
C PHE A 428 -18.02 15.49 6.78
N GLY A 429 -19.07 14.82 7.23
CA GLY A 429 -19.35 13.42 6.93
C GLY A 429 -20.39 13.31 5.82
N LEU A 430 -20.14 12.43 4.85
CA LEU A 430 -21.06 12.10 3.77
C LEU A 430 -21.17 10.59 3.62
N PHE A 431 -22.40 10.11 3.64
CA PHE A 431 -22.79 8.84 3.05
C PHE A 431 -23.71 9.17 1.89
N TYR A 432 -23.40 8.65 0.72
CA TYR A 432 -24.18 8.84 -0.49
C TYR A 432 -24.26 7.50 -1.19
N ASP A 433 -25.48 6.99 -1.27
CA ASP A 433 -25.88 5.85 -2.07
C ASP A 433 -26.85 6.41 -3.14
N ALA A 434 -26.55 6.14 -4.42
CA ALA A 434 -27.12 6.90 -5.52
C ALA A 434 -28.26 6.20 -6.27
N GLU A 435 -28.23 4.88 -6.37
CA GLU A 435 -29.23 4.06 -7.07
C GLU A 435 -29.28 2.66 -6.45
N GLY A 436 -30.46 2.17 -6.10
CA GLY A 436 -30.60 0.81 -5.61
C GLY A 436 -31.83 0.52 -4.79
N ILE A 437 -31.94 -0.73 -4.32
CA ILE A 437 -32.88 -1.12 -3.26
C ILE A 437 -32.12 -1.86 -2.17
N ASP A 438 -31.70 -1.10 -1.17
CA ASP A 438 -30.66 -1.51 -0.24
C ASP A 438 -31.23 -2.04 1.07
N LYS A 439 -30.38 -2.77 1.79
CA LYS A 439 -30.71 -3.36 3.08
C LYS A 439 -29.85 -2.75 4.18
N TYR A 440 -30.52 -2.15 5.15
CA TYR A 440 -29.91 -1.60 6.36
C TYR A 440 -30.22 -2.45 7.59
N THR A 441 -29.23 -2.69 8.45
CA THR A 441 -29.45 -3.45 9.70
C THR A 441 -30.27 -2.71 10.76
N GLN A 442 -30.39 -1.37 10.66
CA GLN A 442 -31.16 -0.55 11.60
C GLN A 442 -32.12 0.36 10.85
N GLY A 443 -33.40 0.37 11.25
CA GLY A 443 -34.47 1.11 10.55
C GLY A 443 -34.46 2.64 10.72
N VAL A 444 -33.36 3.23 11.19
CA VAL A 444 -33.15 4.69 11.16
C VAL A 444 -32.60 5.16 9.80
N TRP A 445 -31.92 4.27 9.08
CA TRP A 445 -31.47 4.43 7.70
C TRP A 445 -32.37 3.55 6.82
N ASP A 446 -32.66 4.01 5.61
CA ASP A 446 -33.65 3.38 4.73
C ASP A 446 -33.56 4.01 3.35
N ASN A 447 -34.08 3.28 2.37
CA ASN A 447 -34.17 3.68 0.97
C ASN A 447 -34.87 5.03 0.78
N ASN A 448 -34.38 5.83 -0.16
CA ASN A 448 -34.98 7.10 -0.59
C ASN A 448 -35.15 8.10 0.57
N LYS A 449 -34.11 8.24 1.41
CA LYS A 449 -34.10 9.14 2.56
C LYS A 449 -32.86 10.00 2.64
N VAL A 450 -33.04 11.10 3.37
CA VAL A 450 -31.94 11.96 3.82
C VAL A 450 -31.98 12.01 5.34
N TRP A 451 -30.85 11.74 5.98
CA TRP A 451 -30.67 11.86 7.42
C TRP A 451 -29.48 12.75 7.79
N PHE A 452 -29.47 13.19 9.04
CA PHE A 452 -28.45 14.10 9.55
C PHE A 452 -27.92 13.59 10.88
N ILE A 453 -26.60 13.38 10.95
CA ILE A 453 -25.93 12.91 12.17
C ILE A 453 -24.73 13.84 12.42
N PRO A 454 -24.82 14.79 13.38
CA PRO A 454 -25.89 14.96 14.36
C PRO A 454 -27.16 15.58 13.77
N ASP A 455 -28.29 15.29 14.43
CA ASP A 455 -29.62 15.79 14.08
C ASP A 455 -29.63 17.30 13.74
N SER A 456 -30.32 17.66 12.66
CA SER A 456 -30.32 19.04 12.12
C SER A 456 -30.86 20.10 13.09
N THR A 457 -31.70 19.72 14.05
CA THR A 457 -32.17 20.61 15.12
C THR A 457 -31.03 21.07 16.04
N ARG A 458 -29.94 20.29 16.12
CA ARG A 458 -28.75 20.61 16.92
C ARG A 458 -27.77 21.51 16.18
N TRP A 459 -27.92 21.72 14.88
CA TRP A 459 -26.96 22.47 14.07
C TRP A 459 -26.77 23.93 14.50
N LYS A 460 -27.80 24.55 15.09
CA LYS A 460 -27.70 25.91 15.66
C LYS A 460 -26.83 25.97 16.92
N ALA A 461 -26.69 24.84 17.62
CA ALA A 461 -25.88 24.72 18.83
C ALA A 461 -24.47 24.16 18.56
N LEU A 462 -24.22 23.74 17.31
CA LEU A 462 -22.93 23.24 16.86
C LEU A 462 -22.21 24.31 16.04
N PRO A 463 -20.88 24.24 15.93
CA PRO A 463 -20.17 25.07 14.98
C PRO A 463 -20.78 24.93 13.56
N PRO A 464 -20.91 26.02 12.81
CA PRO A 464 -21.62 26.02 11.52
C PRO A 464 -21.00 25.09 10.47
N HIS A 465 -19.78 24.61 10.72
CA HIS A 465 -18.97 23.81 9.82
C HIS A 465 -18.89 22.33 10.22
N LYS A 466 -19.67 21.85 11.20
CA LYS A 466 -19.77 20.42 11.54
C LYS A 466 -21.09 19.86 11.02
N ARG A 467 -21.05 19.15 9.89
CA ARG A 467 -22.24 18.61 9.23
C ARG A 467 -22.01 17.15 8.87
N GLY A 468 -22.99 16.32 9.16
CA GLY A 468 -23.01 14.94 8.71
C GLY A 468 -24.33 14.69 8.00
N ILE A 469 -24.25 14.14 6.81
CA ILE A 469 -25.39 13.91 5.92
C ILE A 469 -25.27 12.49 5.38
N GLY A 470 -26.35 11.72 5.50
CA GLY A 470 -26.51 10.52 4.71
C GLY A 470 -27.67 10.69 3.74
N ILE A 471 -27.49 10.18 2.54
CA ILE A 471 -28.42 10.24 1.42
C ILE A 471 -28.42 8.85 0.81
N ASP A 472 -29.62 8.35 0.56
CA ASP A 472 -29.89 7.16 -0.21
C ASP A 472 -31.00 7.53 -1.21
N LEU A 473 -30.84 7.13 -2.46
CA LEU A 473 -31.72 7.39 -3.59
C LEU A 473 -32.09 6.07 -4.29
N GLU A 474 -33.36 5.94 -4.67
CA GLU A 474 -33.88 4.81 -5.47
C GLU A 474 -33.91 5.12 -6.98
#